data_AF-A0A7C2ZQE1-F1
#
_entry.id   AF-A0A7C2ZQE1-F1
#
_cell.length_a   1.000
_cell.length_b   1.000
_cell.length_c   1.000
_cell.angle_alpha   90.00
_cell.angle_beta   90.00
_cell.angle_gamma   90.00
#
_symmetry.space_group_name_H-M   'P 1'
#
loop_
_entity.id
_entity.type
_entity.pdbx_description
1 polymer ?
#
loop_
_entity_poly.entity_id
_entity_poly.type
_entity_poly.pdbx_seq_one_letter_code
_entity_poly.pdbx_strand_id
1 'polypeptide(L)'
;MRPDPPIALQRIAQALAFEVAPQLADPFVQQTAGLAATVAAMLAEEWDRAAARLVEENAALRSLFAGAVELAPPELAARLRSAAAEVDTDLRVSRLQAANDFLRRLLIELHEWCEGEMERDPRVAALNEAIWEELKASTRRRRLVARPI
;
A
#
# COMPACT_ATOMS: atom_id res chain seq x y z
N MET A 1 -6.24 -9.09 28.59
CA MET A 1 -4.92 -8.94 27.95
C MET A 1 -5.14 -8.86 26.45
N ARG A 2 -4.65 -7.83 25.76
CA ARG A 2 -4.67 -7.80 24.29
C ARG A 2 -3.37 -8.48 23.82
N PRO A 3 -3.43 -9.61 23.09
CA PRO A 3 -2.23 -10.18 22.51
C PRO A 3 -1.56 -9.16 21.59
N ASP A 4 -0.23 -9.08 21.63
CA ASP A 4 0.60 -8.23 20.77
C ASP A 4 1.10 -9.08 19.58
N PRO A 5 0.47 -8.96 18.40
CA PRO A 5 0.78 -9.84 17.27
C PRO A 5 2.22 -9.66 16.74
N PRO A 6 2.78 -8.45 16.62
CA PRO A 6 4.20 -8.27 16.33
C PRO A 6 5.12 -9.06 17.27
N ILE A 7 4.90 -8.98 18.59
CA ILE A 7 5.71 -9.73 19.56
C ILE A 7 5.54 -11.25 19.36
N ALA A 8 4.30 -11.72 19.17
CA ALA A 8 4.02 -13.14 18.98
C ALA A 8 4.70 -13.69 17.70
N LEU A 9 4.56 -12.98 16.58
CA LEU A 9 5.16 -13.35 15.30
C LEU A 9 6.69 -13.31 15.34
N GLN A 10 7.29 -12.31 16.00
CA GLN A 10 8.74 -12.23 16.18
C GLN A 10 9.28 -13.41 16.99
N ARG A 11 8.56 -13.82 18.04
CA ARG A 11 8.95 -14.99 18.85
C ARG A 11 8.81 -16.29 18.06
N ILE A 12 7.76 -16.44 17.26
CA ILE A 12 7.60 -17.59 16.36
C ILE A 12 8.76 -17.64 15.36
N ALA A 13 9.13 -16.50 14.77
CA ALA A 13 10.26 -16.41 13.85
C ALA A 13 11.58 -16.86 14.51
N GLN A 14 11.87 -16.37 15.72
CA GLN A 14 13.06 -16.74 16.49
C GLN A 14 13.08 -18.23 16.83
N ALA A 15 11.98 -18.79 17.31
CA ALA A 15 11.88 -20.22 17.63
C ALA A 15 12.10 -21.08 16.39
N LEU A 16 11.49 -20.72 15.25
CA LEU A 16 11.68 -21.45 13.99
C LEU A 16 13.14 -21.40 13.52
N ALA A 17 13.79 -20.25 13.59
CA ALA A 17 15.16 -20.06 13.08
C ALA A 17 16.23 -20.67 13.99
N PHE A 18 16.12 -20.49 15.30
CA PHE A 18 17.20 -20.79 16.25
C PHE A 18 16.97 -22.05 17.08
N GLU A 19 15.72 -22.50 17.22
CA GLU A 19 15.40 -23.68 18.01
C GLU A 19 15.01 -24.86 17.10
N VAL A 20 14.06 -24.65 16.18
CA VAL A 20 13.49 -25.73 15.36
C VAL A 20 14.40 -26.10 14.19
N ALA A 21 14.77 -25.14 13.33
CA ALA A 21 15.53 -25.42 12.11
C ALA A 21 16.83 -26.22 12.34
N PRO A 22 17.67 -25.91 13.37
CA PRO A 22 18.89 -26.67 13.61
C PRO A 22 18.69 -28.14 14.04
N GLN A 23 17.48 -28.49 14.51
CA GLN A 23 17.15 -29.85 14.95
C GLN A 23 16.57 -30.72 13.83
N LEU A 24 16.27 -30.14 12.67
CA LEU A 24 15.68 -30.85 11.53
C LEU A 24 16.78 -31.58 10.74
N ALA A 25 16.61 -32.89 10.57
CA ALA A 25 17.58 -33.72 9.85
C ALA A 25 17.49 -33.58 8.32
N ASP A 26 16.30 -33.26 7.81
CA ASP A 26 16.06 -33.07 6.38
C ASP A 26 16.40 -31.62 5.97
N PRO A 27 17.39 -31.41 5.06
CA PRO A 27 17.80 -30.07 4.63
C PRO A 27 16.69 -29.24 3.98
N PHE A 28 15.76 -29.88 3.24
CA PHE A 28 14.64 -29.19 2.61
C PHE A 28 13.65 -28.68 3.67
N VAL A 29 13.37 -29.50 4.69
CA VAL A 29 12.49 -29.09 5.79
C VAL A 29 13.16 -28.00 6.64
N GLN A 30 14.48 -28.10 6.87
CA GLN A 30 15.26 -27.05 7.53
C GLN A 30 15.17 -25.71 6.78
N GLN A 31 15.34 -25.71 5.45
CA GLN A 31 15.19 -24.51 4.64
C GLN A 31 13.76 -23.95 4.71
N THR A 32 12.75 -24.81 4.67
CA THR A 32 11.34 -24.42 4.78
C THR A 32 11.04 -23.73 6.11
N ALA A 33 11.59 -24.23 7.21
CA ALA A 33 11.49 -23.60 8.53
C ALA A 33 12.16 -22.20 8.56
N GLY A 34 13.32 -22.06 7.92
CA GLY A 34 14.00 -20.76 7.78
C GLY A 34 13.19 -19.74 6.95
N LEU A 35 12.54 -20.18 5.88
CA LEU A 35 11.63 -19.34 5.10
C LEU A 35 10.41 -18.93 5.92
N ALA A 36 9.80 -19.86 6.64
CA ALA A 36 8.66 -19.58 7.53
C ALA A 36 9.03 -18.56 8.63
N ALA A 37 10.23 -18.68 9.20
CA ALA A 37 10.76 -17.70 10.15
C ALA A 37 10.87 -16.29 9.52
N THR A 38 11.43 -16.21 8.31
CA THR A 38 11.55 -14.95 7.56
C THR A 38 10.18 -14.32 7.31
N VAL A 39 9.21 -15.11 6.85
CA VAL A 39 7.84 -14.62 6.61
C VAL A 39 7.17 -14.15 7.90
N ALA A 40 7.33 -14.88 9.01
CA ALA A 40 6.77 -14.47 10.30
C ALA A 40 7.37 -13.13 10.78
N ALA A 41 8.68 -12.92 10.62
CA ALA A 41 9.32 -11.64 10.93
C ALA A 41 8.79 -10.49 10.05
N MET A 42 8.62 -10.71 8.74
CA MET A 42 8.03 -9.72 7.84
C MET A 42 6.59 -9.36 8.22
N LEU A 43 5.78 -10.37 8.58
CA LEU A 43 4.40 -10.14 9.04
C LEU A 43 4.36 -9.37 10.36
N ALA A 44 5.33 -9.59 11.26
CA ALA A 44 5.44 -8.83 12.51
C ALA A 44 5.65 -7.33 12.24
N GLU A 45 6.49 -6.99 11.26
CA GLU A 45 6.75 -5.60 10.87
C GLU A 45 5.56 -4.92 10.20
N GLU A 46 4.83 -5.65 9.36
CA GLU A 46 3.73 -5.09 8.59
C GLU A 46 2.41 -5.02 9.36
N TRP A 47 2.25 -5.82 10.42
CA TRP A 47 1.00 -5.95 11.15
C TRP A 47 0.39 -4.61 11.57
N ASP A 48 1.19 -3.74 12.19
CA ASP A 48 0.70 -2.47 12.74
C ASP A 48 0.62 -1.37 11.66
N ARG A 49 1.49 -1.44 10.63
CA ARG A 49 1.58 -0.41 9.59
C ARG A 49 0.56 -0.59 8.47
N ALA A 50 0.07 -1.80 8.23
CA ALA A 50 -0.73 -2.12 7.05
C ALA A 50 -1.97 -1.22 6.90
N ALA A 51 -2.77 -1.10 7.97
CA ALA A 51 -3.99 -0.29 7.93
C ALA A 51 -3.68 1.21 7.83
N ALA A 52 -2.74 1.71 8.65
CA ALA A 52 -2.35 3.12 8.65
C ALA A 52 -1.83 3.57 7.28
N ARG A 53 -0.96 2.76 6.65
CA ARG A 53 -0.45 3.01 5.30
C ARG A 53 -1.56 3.10 4.26
N LEU A 54 -2.52 2.17 4.30
CA LEU A 54 -3.62 2.18 3.33
C LEU A 54 -4.55 3.38 3.52
N VAL A 55 -4.83 3.78 4.77
CA VAL A 55 -5.61 5.00 5.05
C VAL A 55 -4.90 6.23 4.49
N GLU A 56 -3.60 6.37 4.72
CA GLU A 56 -2.82 7.50 4.23
C GLU A 56 -2.81 7.56 2.69
N GLU A 57 -2.59 6.42 2.03
CA GLU A 57 -2.61 6.35 0.57
C GLU A 57 -3.98 6.65 -0.02
N ASN A 58 -5.04 6.06 0.54
CA ASN A 58 -6.39 6.30 0.05
C ASN A 58 -6.77 7.78 0.20
N ALA A 59 -6.41 8.40 1.33
CA ALA A 59 -6.62 9.83 1.54
C ALA A 59 -5.85 10.69 0.53
N ALA A 60 -4.58 10.36 0.25
CA ALA A 60 -3.77 11.07 -0.72
C ALA A 60 -4.37 10.99 -2.13
N LEU A 61 -4.80 9.80 -2.57
CA LEU A 61 -5.45 9.62 -3.88
C LEU A 61 -6.77 10.39 -3.98
N ARG A 62 -7.60 10.35 -2.93
CA ARG A 62 -8.86 11.12 -2.90
C ARG A 62 -8.62 12.63 -2.96
N SER A 63 -7.59 13.13 -2.26
CA SER A 63 -7.19 14.53 -2.34
C SER A 63 -6.71 14.93 -3.73
N LEU A 64 -5.92 14.07 -4.39
CA LEU A 64 -5.49 14.28 -5.76
C LEU A 64 -6.70 14.35 -6.71
N PHE A 65 -7.66 13.44 -6.55
CA PHE A 65 -8.88 13.41 -7.36
C PHE A 65 -9.74 14.65 -7.17
N ALA A 66 -9.87 15.17 -5.95
CA ALA A 66 -10.57 16.42 -5.68
C ALA A 66 -9.97 17.59 -6.49
N GLY A 67 -8.64 17.67 -6.58
CA GLY A 67 -7.94 18.69 -7.37
C GLY A 67 -8.05 18.50 -8.89
N ALA A 68 -8.35 17.29 -9.36
CA ALA A 68 -8.44 16.96 -10.78
C ALA A 68 -9.84 17.17 -11.39
N VAL A 69 -10.90 17.27 -10.56
CA VAL A 69 -12.30 17.31 -11.01
C VAL A 69 -12.58 18.40 -12.05
N GLU A 70 -12.03 19.61 -11.85
CA GLU A 70 -12.29 20.77 -12.72
C GLU A 70 -11.52 20.73 -14.05
N LEU A 71 -10.50 19.87 -14.16
CA LEU A 71 -9.67 19.74 -15.35
C LEU A 71 -10.14 18.56 -16.22
N ALA A 72 -10.61 17.49 -15.59
CA ALA A 72 -10.99 16.25 -16.26
C ALA A 72 -12.28 16.38 -17.10
N PRO A 73 -12.45 15.55 -18.15
CA PRO A 73 -13.67 15.50 -18.95
C PRO A 73 -14.86 15.05 -18.10
N PRO A 74 -16.10 15.41 -18.49
CA PRO A 74 -17.29 15.26 -17.64
C PRO A 74 -17.49 13.85 -17.04
N GLU A 75 -17.27 12.79 -17.83
CA GLU A 75 -17.43 11.41 -17.38
C GLU A 75 -16.40 11.01 -16.33
N LEU A 76 -15.14 11.40 -16.53
CA LEU A 76 -14.05 11.14 -15.58
C LEU A 76 -14.21 12.02 -14.33
N ALA A 77 -14.54 13.29 -14.50
CA ALA A 77 -14.79 14.24 -13.41
C ALA A 77 -15.89 13.76 -12.46
N ALA A 78 -16.97 13.16 -12.97
CA ALA A 78 -18.04 12.60 -12.15
C ALA A 78 -17.53 11.46 -11.24
N ARG A 79 -16.69 10.57 -11.78
CA ARG A 79 -16.11 9.44 -11.04
C ARG A 79 -15.07 9.89 -10.03
N LEU A 80 -14.21 10.85 -10.40
CA LEU A 80 -13.24 11.48 -9.50
C LEU A 80 -13.93 12.16 -8.32
N ARG A 81 -14.99 12.93 -8.60
CA ARG A 81 -15.78 13.61 -7.55
C ARG A 81 -16.42 12.62 -6.58
N SER A 82 -16.99 11.53 -7.10
CA SER A 82 -17.54 10.46 -6.27
C SER A 82 -16.47 9.84 -5.37
N ALA A 83 -15.34 9.45 -5.95
CA ALA A 83 -14.24 8.84 -5.20
C ALA A 83 -13.63 9.78 -4.16
N ALA A 84 -13.48 11.06 -4.50
CA ALA A 84 -12.92 12.10 -3.62
C ALA A 84 -13.82 12.41 -2.41
N ALA A 85 -15.13 12.22 -2.53
CA ALA A 85 -16.10 12.47 -1.46
C ALA A 85 -16.19 11.33 -0.44
N GLU A 86 -15.64 10.15 -0.75
CA GLU A 86 -15.66 9.01 0.17
C GLU A 86 -14.65 9.15 1.32
N VAL A 87 -14.94 8.48 2.43
CA VAL A 87 -14.06 8.39 3.60
C VAL A 87 -13.99 6.93 4.05
N ASP A 88 -12.79 6.46 4.38
CA ASP A 88 -12.60 5.09 4.89
C ASP A 88 -13.13 4.97 6.33
N THR A 89 -14.35 4.44 6.49
CA THR A 89 -14.97 4.21 7.80
C THR A 89 -14.72 2.80 8.35
N ASP A 90 -14.41 1.83 7.48
CA ASP A 90 -14.03 0.46 7.87
C ASP A 90 -12.52 0.28 7.75
N LEU A 91 -11.84 0.18 8.90
CA LEU A 91 -10.37 0.11 9.00
C LEU A 91 -9.81 -1.30 8.83
N ARG A 92 -10.63 -2.30 8.47
CA ARG A 92 -10.11 -3.63 8.14
C ARG A 92 -9.21 -3.53 6.91
N VAL A 93 -8.01 -4.10 6.99
CA VAL A 93 -7.01 -4.09 5.90
C VAL A 93 -7.60 -4.54 4.57
N SER A 94 -8.45 -5.57 4.55
CA SER A 94 -9.10 -6.05 3.33
C SER A 94 -10.04 -5.03 2.69
N ARG A 95 -10.74 -4.23 3.50
CA ARG A 95 -11.62 -3.15 3.01
C ARG A 95 -10.83 -1.96 2.50
N LEU A 96 -9.82 -1.55 3.27
CA LEU A 96 -8.90 -0.49 2.87
C LEU A 96 -8.16 -0.84 1.57
N GLN A 97 -7.75 -2.10 1.40
CA GLN A 97 -7.11 -2.59 0.18
C GLN A 97 -8.07 -2.56 -1.01
N ALA A 98 -9.32 -3.03 -0.85
CA ALA A 98 -10.31 -2.97 -1.92
C ALA A 98 -10.59 -1.52 -2.38
N ALA A 99 -10.64 -0.56 -1.44
CA ALA A 99 -10.72 0.85 -1.76
C ALA A 99 -9.46 1.34 -2.50
N ASN A 100 -8.26 0.97 -2.02
CA ASN A 100 -7.00 1.33 -2.67
C ASN A 100 -6.93 0.81 -4.11
N ASP A 101 -7.34 -0.44 -4.36
CA ASP A 101 -7.34 -1.06 -5.68
C ASP A 101 -8.31 -0.37 -6.64
N PHE A 102 -9.45 0.10 -6.14
CA PHE A 102 -10.37 0.93 -6.91
C PHE A 102 -9.75 2.29 -7.24
N LEU A 103 -9.22 2.99 -6.23
CA LEU A 103 -8.62 4.32 -6.41
C LEU A 103 -7.41 4.25 -7.38
N ARG A 104 -6.58 3.21 -7.31
CA ARG A 104 -5.45 3.03 -8.22
C ARG A 104 -5.86 2.81 -9.67
N ARG A 105 -6.94 2.06 -9.91
CA ARG A 105 -7.51 1.93 -11.26
C ARG A 105 -7.98 3.28 -11.79
N LEU A 106 -8.68 4.06 -10.98
CA LEU A 106 -9.10 5.40 -11.35
C LEU A 106 -7.91 6.36 -11.58
N LEU A 107 -6.83 6.22 -10.80
CA LEU A 107 -5.58 6.98 -11.01
C LEU A 107 -4.95 6.67 -12.37
N ILE A 108 -4.95 5.40 -12.80
CA ILE A 108 -4.42 5.00 -14.11
C ILE A 108 -5.20 5.71 -15.22
N GLU A 109 -6.54 5.69 -15.14
CA GLU A 109 -7.39 6.36 -16.13
C GLU A 109 -7.18 7.89 -16.13
N LEU A 110 -6.99 8.49 -14.95
CA LEU A 110 -6.66 9.91 -14.84
C LEU A 110 -5.29 10.21 -15.47
N HIS A 111 -4.30 9.36 -15.25
CA HIS A 111 -2.95 9.53 -15.78
C HIS A 111 -2.95 9.41 -17.30
N GLU A 112 -3.61 8.39 -17.85
CA GLU A 112 -3.78 8.20 -19.30
C GLU A 112 -4.43 9.43 -19.96
N TRP A 113 -5.47 9.99 -19.35
CA TRP A 113 -6.08 11.23 -19.83
C TRP A 113 -5.11 12.43 -19.75
N CYS A 114 -4.37 12.58 -18.65
CA CYS A 114 -3.38 13.67 -18.52
C CYS A 114 -2.32 13.58 -19.60
N GLU A 115 -1.86 12.37 -19.94
CA GLU A 115 -0.87 12.14 -21.00
C GLU A 115 -1.35 12.62 -22.38
N GLY A 116 -2.65 12.50 -22.66
CA GLY A 116 -3.23 12.99 -23.93
C GLY A 116 -3.42 14.52 -24.01
N GLU A 117 -3.49 15.21 -22.88
CA GLU A 117 -3.91 16.63 -22.83
C GLU A 117 -2.85 17.59 -22.25
N MET A 118 -1.78 17.08 -21.63
CA MET A 118 -0.79 17.91 -20.91
C MET A 118 -0.06 18.94 -21.80
N GLU A 119 0.06 18.70 -23.10
CA GLU A 119 0.65 19.67 -24.04
C GLU A 119 -0.27 20.86 -24.33
N ARG A 120 -1.58 20.70 -24.11
CA ARG A 120 -2.61 21.71 -24.43
C ARG A 120 -2.97 22.59 -23.24
N ASP A 121 -2.86 22.08 -22.02
CA ASP A 121 -3.15 22.82 -20.79
C ASP A 121 -2.04 22.62 -19.75
N PRO A 122 -1.27 23.67 -19.40
CA PRO A 122 -0.25 23.62 -18.36
C PRO A 122 -0.75 23.14 -16.99
N ARG A 123 -2.05 23.32 -16.68
CA ARG A 123 -2.65 22.82 -15.43
C ARG A 123 -2.74 21.30 -15.44
N VAL A 124 -2.96 20.69 -16.59
CA VAL A 124 -2.96 19.23 -16.76
C VAL A 124 -1.52 18.70 -16.66
N ALA A 125 -0.53 19.42 -17.20
CA ALA A 125 0.88 19.07 -16.99
C ALA A 125 1.27 19.11 -15.50
N ALA A 126 0.81 20.11 -14.75
CA ALA A 126 1.04 20.19 -13.31
C ALA A 126 0.35 19.05 -12.54
N LEU A 127 -0.87 18.67 -12.93
CA LEU A 127 -1.57 17.51 -12.38
C LEU A 127 -0.81 16.20 -12.67
N ASN A 128 -0.26 16.05 -13.87
CA ASN A 128 0.57 14.92 -14.23
C ASN A 128 1.80 14.78 -13.32
N GLU A 129 2.51 15.87 -13.04
CA GLU A 129 3.62 15.84 -12.08
C GLU A 129 3.15 15.47 -10.66
N ALA A 130 1.99 15.98 -10.23
CA ALA A 130 1.42 15.60 -8.94
C ALA A 130 1.09 14.09 -8.84
N ILE A 131 0.62 13.48 -9.94
CA ILE A 131 0.44 12.02 -10.05
C ILE A 131 1.79 11.31 -9.85
N TRP A 132 2.84 11.77 -10.54
CA TRP A 132 4.19 11.19 -10.39
C TRP A 132 4.74 11.32 -8.98
N GLU A 133 4.56 12.46 -8.32
CA GLU A 133 4.96 12.65 -6.92
C GLU A 133 4.19 11.72 -5.97
N GLU A 134 2.90 11.50 -6.19
CA GLU A 134 2.13 10.53 -5.41
C GLU A 134 2.61 9.09 -5.65
N LEU A 135 2.93 8.69 -6.90
CA LEU A 135 3.51 7.37 -7.18
C LEU A 135 4.88 7.17 -6.49
N LYS A 136 5.71 8.22 -6.47
CA LYS A 136 6.98 8.26 -5.71
C LYS A 136 6.70 8.10 -4.21
N ALA A 137 5.76 8.86 -3.63
CA ALA A 137 5.38 8.80 -2.22
C ALA A 137 4.81 7.43 -1.81
N SER A 138 3.91 6.88 -2.62
CA SER A 138 3.33 5.53 -2.49
C SER A 138 4.40 4.43 -2.41
N THR A 139 5.50 4.58 -3.13
CA THR A 139 6.64 3.64 -3.08
C THR A 139 7.43 3.80 -1.79
N ARG A 140 7.68 5.05 -1.35
CA ARG A 140 8.35 5.33 -0.07
C ARG A 140 7.56 4.77 1.11
N ARG A 141 6.23 4.91 1.11
CA ARG A 141 5.32 4.37 2.14
C ARG A 141 5.38 2.84 2.27
N ARG A 142 5.64 2.13 1.18
CA ARG A 142 5.73 0.66 1.13
C ARG A 142 7.12 0.11 1.39
N ARG A 143 8.12 0.97 1.60
CA ARG A 143 9.49 0.52 1.79
C ARG A 143 9.56 -0.29 3.09
N LEU A 144 9.80 -1.59 2.96
CA LEU A 144 10.12 -2.44 4.10
C LEU A 144 11.41 -1.92 4.74
N VAL A 145 11.39 -1.75 6.06
CA VAL A 145 12.60 -1.44 6.81
C VAL A 145 13.36 -2.75 6.90
N ALA A 146 14.28 -3.01 5.96
CA ALA A 146 15.27 -4.05 6.15
C ALA A 146 16.13 -3.66 7.37
N ARG A 147 15.73 -4.10 8.57
CA ARG A 147 16.62 -4.09 9.72
C ARG A 147 17.68 -5.17 9.44
N PRO A 148 18.98 -4.82 9.44
CA PRO A 148 20.01 -5.84 9.46
C PRO A 148 19.77 -6.73 10.70
N ILE A 149 19.82 -8.04 10.49
CA ILE A 149 19.86 -9.04 11.56
C ILE A 149 21.19 -8.91 12.30
#